data_AF-A0A1Q7GLG8-F1
#
_entry.id   AF-A0A1Q7GLG8-F1
#
_cell.length_a   1.000
_cell.length_b   1.000
_cell.length_c   1.000
_cell.angle_alpha   90.00
_cell.angle_beta   90.00
_cell.angle_gamma   90.00
#
_symmetry.space_group_name_H-M   'P 1'
#
loop_
_entity.id
_entity.type
_entity.pdbx_description
1 polymer ?
#
loop_
_entity_poly.entity_id
_entity_poly.type
_entity_poly.pdbx_seq_one_letter_code
_entity_poly.pdbx_strand_id
1 'polypeptide(L)'
;MGNAAFRLLWCFALVLPWDVFIRVPVLGSIPRIVGIVASAVGVLYILARRRVRPLSWFHVFAILFVVWAGVSTFWSIDPDTTQKRFTTYLQLVVLVWLIWEIAWSPERRQALLGAYVLGVSVGAIAIVYNYVSGDSFRGTTRFTALSFDPNELALTLALGLPMAWHLSLAELHRRIAWLWRLYVPLAITAILLTASRGAFLTMLVALTIIPATQGRLRFRTRAGLYALAVGSLMLVTWFVPETSLERIRSTGADIEAGYLGGRARIWHAGLEVAREHPLVGVGAGAFGVAIEPLFRSKTFGIEQESSHNALLAILVEEGIVGLFFFLAMVAALIKPLRHLPSLERRFGTVLLLALAVGSLSLTWDHRKQFWFVLGVLAAQVAQRPARIPASPAVARRASSRERLPARNS
;
A
#
# COMPACT_ATOMS: atom_id res chain seq x y z
N MET A 1 16.21 17.77 16.60
CA MET A 1 14.87 17.77 15.94
C MET A 1 14.70 16.69 14.88
N GLY A 2 15.63 16.49 13.93
CA GLY A 2 15.43 15.50 12.85
C GLY A 2 15.26 14.03 13.28
N ASN A 3 15.87 13.60 14.39
CA ASN A 3 15.63 12.26 14.95
C ASN A 3 14.27 12.14 15.65
N ALA A 4 13.79 13.22 16.27
CA ALA A 4 12.46 13.26 16.90
C ALA A 4 11.35 13.19 15.84
N ALA A 5 11.46 14.01 14.77
CA ALA A 5 10.53 13.97 13.64
C ALA A 5 10.49 12.57 12.98
N PHE A 6 11.65 11.93 12.81
CA PHE A 6 11.71 10.56 12.30
C PHE A 6 11.07 9.53 13.25
N ARG A 7 11.33 9.59 14.55
CA ARG A 7 10.70 8.69 15.53
C ARG A 7 9.17 8.82 15.54
N LEU A 8 8.65 10.03 15.41
CA LEU A 8 7.20 10.24 15.33
C LEU A 8 6.62 9.69 14.03
N LEU A 9 7.30 9.88 12.88
CA LEU A 9 6.90 9.26 11.62
C LEU A 9 6.96 7.73 11.69
N TRP A 10 7.94 7.17 12.41
CA TRP A 10 8.05 5.75 12.67
C TRP A 10 6.88 5.23 13.52
N CYS A 11 6.54 5.93 14.61
CA CYS A 11 5.35 5.61 15.41
C CYS A 11 4.07 5.69 14.57
N PHE A 12 3.95 6.68 13.69
CA PHE A 12 2.83 6.79 12.78
C PHE A 12 2.75 5.59 11.82
N ALA A 13 3.87 5.18 11.22
CA ALA A 13 3.92 4.00 10.36
C ALA A 13 3.54 2.70 11.12
N LEU A 14 3.90 2.59 12.41
CA LEU A 14 3.53 1.46 13.26
C LEU A 14 2.02 1.39 13.47
N VAL A 15 1.37 2.51 13.77
CA VAL A 15 -0.06 2.54 14.06
C VAL A 15 -0.94 2.72 12.82
N LEU A 16 -0.34 2.94 11.64
CA LEU A 16 -1.02 3.11 10.36
C LEU A 16 -2.04 1.97 10.05
N PRO A 17 -1.74 0.69 10.37
CA PRO A 17 -2.68 -0.40 10.14
C PRO A 17 -3.86 -0.44 11.13
N TRP A 18 -3.90 0.42 12.15
CA TRP A 18 -4.84 0.35 13.28
C TRP A 18 -5.90 1.47 13.27
N ASP A 19 -6.21 2.04 12.10
CA ASP A 19 -7.00 3.27 11.90
C ASP A 19 -8.26 3.41 12.79
N VAL A 20 -8.92 2.31 13.17
CA VAL A 20 -10.16 2.29 13.99
C VAL A 20 -10.00 1.61 15.38
N PHE A 21 -8.79 1.19 15.78
CA PHE A 21 -8.57 0.29 16.93
C PHE A 21 -9.11 0.80 18.27
N ILE A 22 -9.10 2.11 18.53
CA ILE A 22 -9.62 2.70 19.77
C ILE A 22 -10.18 4.08 19.43
N ARG A 23 -11.49 4.30 19.57
CA ARG A 23 -12.09 5.64 19.58
C ARG A 23 -12.02 6.15 21.02
N VAL A 24 -11.04 7.01 21.31
CA VAL A 24 -11.01 7.73 22.58
C VAL A 24 -12.07 8.84 22.52
N PRO A 25 -12.99 8.93 23.49
CA PRO A 25 -13.92 10.06 23.57
C PRO A 25 -13.14 11.38 23.49
N VAL A 26 -13.61 12.35 22.70
CA VAL A 26 -12.98 13.67 22.45
C VAL A 26 -11.72 13.66 21.57
N LEU A 27 -10.79 12.72 21.72
CA LEU A 27 -9.48 12.77 21.03
C LEU A 27 -9.43 12.00 19.69
N GLY A 28 -10.43 11.17 19.38
CA GLY A 28 -10.47 10.39 18.14
C GLY A 28 -9.63 9.11 18.20
N SER A 29 -9.14 8.61 17.06
CA SER A 29 -8.36 7.37 17.01
C SER A 29 -6.87 7.59 17.31
N ILE A 30 -6.21 6.60 17.93
CA ILE A 30 -4.76 6.66 18.21
C ILE A 30 -3.95 7.02 16.96
N PRO A 31 -4.19 6.41 15.77
CA PRO A 31 -3.46 6.77 14.56
C PRO A 31 -3.69 8.21 14.10
N ARG A 32 -4.87 8.79 14.37
CA ARG A 32 -5.15 10.19 14.08
C ARG A 32 -4.30 11.12 14.95
N ILE A 33 -4.24 10.86 16.26
CA ILE A 33 -3.44 11.67 17.20
C ILE A 33 -1.96 11.58 16.83
N VAL A 34 -1.45 10.35 16.67
CA VAL A 34 -0.05 10.12 16.28
C VAL A 34 0.25 10.78 14.94
N GLY A 35 -0.67 10.71 13.98
CA GLY A 35 -0.54 11.35 12.66
C GLY A 35 -0.50 12.88 12.72
N ILE A 36 -1.36 13.50 13.52
CA ILE A 36 -1.36 14.96 13.72
C ILE A 36 -0.05 15.41 14.36
N VAL A 37 0.40 14.73 15.43
CA VAL A 37 1.66 15.08 16.11
C VAL A 37 2.86 14.86 15.20
N ALA A 38 2.91 13.74 14.47
CA ALA A 38 3.97 13.45 13.51
C ALA A 38 4.00 14.48 12.37
N SER A 39 2.83 14.91 11.90
CA SER A 39 2.72 15.94 10.87
C SER A 39 3.16 17.31 11.36
N ALA A 40 2.68 17.75 12.52
CA ALA A 40 3.06 19.03 13.11
C ALA A 40 4.57 19.12 13.36
N VAL A 41 5.16 18.13 14.03
CA VAL A 41 6.60 18.11 14.30
C VAL A 41 7.42 17.94 13.02
N GLY A 42 6.93 17.14 12.06
CA GLY A 42 7.56 16.96 10.77
C GLY A 42 7.61 18.25 9.94
N VAL A 43 6.49 18.97 9.83
CA VAL A 43 6.38 20.26 9.16
C VAL A 43 7.29 21.29 9.85
N LEU A 44 7.24 21.41 11.18
CA LEU A 44 8.11 22.31 11.94
C LEU A 44 9.59 22.01 11.71
N TYR A 45 9.97 20.73 11.67
CA TYR A 45 11.33 20.31 11.36
C TYR A 45 11.76 20.73 9.94
N ILE A 46 10.89 20.57 8.94
CA ILE A 46 11.20 20.95 7.56
C ILE A 46 11.34 22.47 7.43
N LEU A 47 10.43 23.23 8.04
CA LEU A 47 10.50 24.69 8.08
C LEU A 47 11.78 25.17 8.77
N ALA A 48 12.15 24.58 9.91
CA ALA A 48 13.39 24.89 10.62
C ALA A 48 14.65 24.56 9.81
N ARG A 49 14.60 23.51 8.98
CA ARG A 49 15.72 23.11 8.10
C ARG A 49 15.93 24.09 6.93
N ARG A 50 14.91 24.86 6.54
CA ARG A 50 14.91 25.82 5.40
C ARG A 50 15.41 25.22 4.07
N ARG A 51 15.34 23.90 3.92
CA ARG A 51 15.75 23.16 2.71
C ARG A 51 14.75 22.03 2.48
N VAL A 52 14.17 22.02 1.29
CA VAL A 52 13.30 20.97 0.79
C VAL A 52 13.96 20.28 -0.39
N ARG A 53 13.73 18.98 -0.55
CA ARG A 53 14.19 18.22 -1.70
C ARG A 53 13.34 18.58 -2.92
N PRO A 54 13.94 18.63 -4.12
CA PRO A 54 13.18 18.93 -5.34
C PRO A 54 12.09 17.88 -5.56
N LEU A 55 10.87 18.34 -5.88
CA LEU A 55 9.75 17.45 -6.14
C LEU A 55 10.03 16.58 -7.38
N SER A 56 9.69 15.30 -7.29
CA SER A 56 9.68 14.41 -8.45
C SER A 56 8.35 14.50 -9.21
N TRP A 57 8.32 13.98 -10.44
CA TRP A 57 7.08 13.89 -11.24
C TRP A 57 5.93 13.18 -10.51
N PHE A 58 6.24 12.20 -9.65
CA PHE A 58 5.26 11.56 -8.78
C PHE A 58 4.53 12.59 -7.89
N HIS A 59 5.28 13.49 -7.24
CA HIS A 59 4.69 14.52 -6.39
C HIS A 59 3.88 15.53 -7.20
N VAL A 60 4.35 15.90 -8.40
CA VAL A 60 3.63 16.81 -9.28
C VAL A 60 2.26 16.23 -9.64
N PHE A 61 2.19 14.99 -10.11
CA PHE A 61 0.91 14.36 -10.46
C PHE A 61 0.04 14.09 -9.23
N ALA A 62 0.63 13.75 -8.08
CA ALA A 62 -0.12 13.62 -6.82
C ALA A 62 -0.78 14.95 -6.43
N ILE A 63 -0.05 16.07 -6.50
CA ILE A 63 -0.61 17.39 -6.20
C ILE A 63 -1.69 17.77 -7.22
N LEU A 64 -1.47 17.51 -8.52
CA LEU A 64 -2.48 17.78 -9.55
C LEU A 64 -3.76 16.96 -9.34
N PHE A 65 -3.65 15.69 -8.96
CA PHE A 65 -4.79 14.85 -8.59
C PHE A 65 -5.57 15.46 -7.41
N VAL A 66 -4.88 15.86 -6.34
CA VAL A 66 -5.54 16.46 -5.17
C VAL A 66 -6.16 17.84 -5.48
N VAL A 67 -5.48 18.66 -6.26
CA VAL A 67 -6.02 19.96 -6.71
C VAL A 67 -7.25 19.73 -7.57
N TRP A 68 -7.23 18.77 -8.49
CA TRP A 68 -8.38 18.40 -9.31
C TRP A 68 -9.57 17.95 -8.46
N ALA A 69 -9.34 17.10 -7.46
CA ALA A 69 -10.37 16.71 -6.49
C ALA A 69 -10.96 17.92 -5.74
N GLY A 70 -10.13 18.90 -5.37
CA GLY A 70 -10.62 20.14 -4.74
C GLY A 70 -11.41 21.04 -5.70
N VAL A 71 -10.97 21.15 -6.94
CA VAL A 71 -11.68 21.91 -7.99
C VAL A 71 -13.02 21.24 -8.32
N SER A 72 -13.14 19.91 -8.17
CA SER A 72 -14.40 19.19 -8.38
C SER A 72 -15.54 19.60 -7.45
N THR A 73 -15.27 20.29 -6.33
CA THR A 73 -16.30 20.86 -5.47
C THR A 73 -17.22 21.84 -6.20
N PHE A 74 -16.77 22.51 -7.26
CA PHE A 74 -17.58 23.48 -8.00
C PHE A 74 -18.73 22.86 -8.82
N TRP A 75 -18.64 21.58 -9.18
CA TRP A 75 -19.67 20.86 -9.93
C TRP A 75 -20.15 19.58 -9.23
N SER A 76 -19.77 19.41 -7.97
CA SER A 76 -20.08 18.18 -7.24
C SER A 76 -21.57 18.05 -6.96
N ILE A 77 -22.09 16.84 -7.14
CA ILE A 77 -23.45 16.47 -6.73
C ILE A 77 -23.59 16.32 -5.20
N ASP A 78 -22.46 16.18 -4.49
CA ASP A 78 -22.37 16.18 -3.03
C ASP A 78 -21.10 16.95 -2.59
N PRO A 79 -21.19 18.30 -2.50
CA PRO A 79 -20.06 19.15 -2.14
C PRO A 79 -19.48 18.84 -0.75
N ASP A 80 -20.31 18.43 0.21
CA ASP A 80 -19.88 18.14 1.58
C ASP A 80 -18.98 16.91 1.64
N THR A 81 -19.37 15.82 0.97
CA THR A 81 -18.53 14.62 0.85
C THR A 81 -17.28 14.91 0.02
N THR A 82 -17.39 15.75 -0.99
CA THR A 82 -16.25 16.19 -1.81
C THR A 82 -15.22 16.97 -1.02
N GLN A 83 -15.66 17.88 -0.15
CA GLN A 83 -14.76 18.63 0.71
C GLN A 83 -14.05 17.72 1.73
N LYS A 84 -14.75 16.72 2.28
CA LYS A 84 -14.15 15.70 3.16
C LYS A 84 -13.10 14.86 2.40
N ARG A 85 -13.41 14.46 1.16
CA ARG A 85 -12.49 13.71 0.30
C ARG A 85 -11.24 14.52 -0.04
N PHE A 86 -11.42 15.77 -0.47
CA PHE A 86 -10.32 16.70 -0.74
C PHE A 86 -9.42 16.90 0.48
N THR A 87 -10.02 17.13 1.66
CA THR A 87 -9.27 17.25 2.92
C THR A 87 -8.46 15.99 3.23
N THR A 88 -9.05 14.82 2.97
CA THR A 88 -8.36 13.53 3.14
C THR A 88 -7.16 13.44 2.19
N TYR A 89 -7.35 13.73 0.90
CA TYR A 89 -6.26 13.72 -0.07
C TYR A 89 -5.14 14.72 0.25
N LEU A 90 -5.48 15.91 0.76
CA LEU A 90 -4.49 16.89 1.22
C LEU A 90 -3.62 16.31 2.35
N GLN A 91 -4.23 15.64 3.33
CA GLN A 91 -3.50 14.95 4.40
C GLN A 91 -2.59 13.84 3.87
N LEU A 92 -3.01 13.13 2.81
CA LEU A 92 -2.20 12.07 2.19
C LEU A 92 -1.00 12.61 1.41
N VAL A 93 -1.14 13.75 0.74
CA VAL A 93 -0.01 14.47 0.12
C VAL A 93 0.98 14.93 1.18
N VAL A 94 0.49 15.46 2.31
CA VAL A 94 1.36 15.83 3.45
C VAL A 94 2.10 14.61 3.98
N LEU A 95 1.44 13.46 4.15
CA LEU A 95 2.10 12.21 4.56
C LEU A 95 3.22 11.82 3.59
N VAL A 96 2.95 11.81 2.30
CA VAL A 96 3.94 11.52 1.26
C VAL A 96 5.12 12.49 1.34
N TRP A 97 4.85 13.77 1.51
CA TRP A 97 5.88 14.80 1.63
C TRP A 97 6.75 14.63 2.89
N LEU A 98 6.15 14.26 4.02
CA LEU A 98 6.89 13.95 5.25
C LEU A 98 7.82 12.74 5.05
N ILE A 99 7.33 11.67 4.42
CA ILE A 99 8.15 10.50 4.08
C ILE A 99 9.30 10.92 3.16
N TRP A 100 9.00 11.73 2.14
CA TRP A 100 9.96 12.23 1.17
C TRP A 100 11.11 13.04 1.82
N GLU A 101 10.79 13.95 2.73
CA GLU A 101 11.78 14.82 3.39
C GLU A 101 12.53 14.12 4.53
N ILE A 102 11.85 13.27 5.30
CA ILE A 102 12.39 12.70 6.54
C ILE A 102 13.06 11.34 6.31
N ALA A 103 12.52 10.49 5.43
CA ALA A 103 13.00 9.13 5.13
C ALA A 103 13.92 9.08 3.90
N TRP A 104 14.90 9.99 3.84
CA TRP A 104 15.83 10.10 2.70
C TRP A 104 16.89 8.98 2.67
N SER A 105 17.25 8.41 3.82
CA SER A 105 18.28 7.36 3.93
C SER A 105 17.68 5.95 3.79
N PRO A 106 18.44 4.97 3.27
CA PRO A 106 17.99 3.58 3.20
C PRO A 106 17.56 3.01 4.55
N GLU A 107 18.31 3.34 5.61
CA GLU A 107 18.08 2.85 6.97
C GLU A 107 16.76 3.39 7.52
N ARG A 108 16.48 4.68 7.30
CA ARG A 108 15.21 5.30 7.71
C ARG A 108 14.02 4.68 6.99
N ARG A 109 14.14 4.41 5.69
CA ARG A 109 13.07 3.73 4.94
C ARG A 109 12.84 2.30 5.42
N GLN A 110 13.92 1.52 5.62
CA GLN A 110 13.81 0.18 6.17
C GLN A 110 13.16 0.19 7.55
N ALA A 111 13.50 1.16 8.41
CA ALA A 111 12.84 1.32 9.70
C ALA A 111 11.34 1.65 9.56
N LEU A 112 10.92 2.49 8.61
CA LEU A 112 9.49 2.72 8.33
C LEU A 112 8.76 1.46 7.83
N LEU A 113 9.40 0.68 6.95
CA LEU A 113 8.87 -0.62 6.53
C LEU A 113 8.73 -1.56 7.74
N GLY A 114 9.73 -1.58 8.63
CA GLY A 114 9.70 -2.38 9.85
C GLY A 114 8.58 -1.97 10.79
N ALA A 115 8.36 -0.67 10.98
CA ALA A 115 7.22 -0.13 11.73
C ALA A 115 5.90 -0.62 11.12
N TYR A 116 5.70 -0.47 9.81
CA TYR A 116 4.50 -0.94 9.13
C TYR A 116 4.28 -2.44 9.38
N VAL A 117 5.31 -3.28 9.18
CA VAL A 117 5.25 -4.74 9.38
C VAL A 117 4.91 -5.11 10.82
N LEU A 118 5.46 -4.43 11.82
CA LEU A 118 5.07 -4.62 13.21
C LEU A 118 3.60 -4.26 13.43
N GLY A 119 3.14 -3.16 12.84
CA GLY A 119 1.74 -2.73 12.89
C GLY A 119 0.78 -3.79 12.33
N VAL A 120 1.06 -4.29 11.13
CA VAL A 120 0.23 -5.35 10.53
C VAL A 120 0.37 -6.69 11.26
N SER A 121 1.50 -6.96 11.93
CA SER A 121 1.63 -8.15 12.79
C SER A 121 0.65 -8.12 13.95
N VAL A 122 0.47 -6.96 14.59
CA VAL A 122 -0.55 -6.78 15.64
C VAL A 122 -1.96 -7.02 15.10
N GLY A 123 -2.28 -6.47 13.92
CA GLY A 123 -3.57 -6.70 13.26
C GLY A 123 -3.82 -8.17 12.93
N ALA A 124 -2.81 -8.87 12.42
CA ALA A 124 -2.91 -10.30 12.11
C ALA A 124 -3.09 -11.17 13.37
N ILE A 125 -2.35 -10.87 14.46
CA ILE A 125 -2.52 -11.55 15.75
C ILE A 125 -3.93 -11.31 16.29
N ALA A 126 -4.45 -10.08 16.19
CA ALA A 126 -5.80 -9.76 16.66
C ALA A 126 -6.89 -10.50 15.88
N ILE A 127 -6.73 -10.73 14.56
CA ILE A 127 -7.66 -11.56 13.78
C ILE A 127 -7.62 -13.01 14.27
N VAL A 128 -6.42 -13.57 14.49
CA VAL A 128 -6.28 -14.94 14.99
C VAL A 128 -6.89 -15.08 16.38
N TYR A 129 -6.70 -14.08 17.24
CA TYR A 129 -7.34 -14.03 18.56
C TYR A 129 -8.87 -14.04 18.44
N ASN A 130 -9.45 -13.15 17.64
CA ASN A 130 -10.90 -13.09 17.43
C ASN A 130 -11.45 -14.41 16.87
N TYR A 131 -10.71 -15.07 15.97
CA TYR A 131 -11.04 -16.42 15.50
C TYR A 131 -11.12 -17.44 16.63
N VAL A 132 -10.06 -17.54 17.44
CA VAL A 132 -10.00 -18.49 18.57
C VAL A 132 -11.07 -18.18 19.62
N SER A 133 -11.42 -16.92 19.80
CA SER A 133 -12.49 -16.47 20.70
C SER A 133 -13.90 -16.63 20.13
N GLY A 134 -14.05 -17.01 18.85
CA GLY A 134 -15.35 -17.11 18.18
C GLY A 134 -16.01 -15.76 17.88
N ASP A 135 -15.28 -14.65 17.99
CA ASP A 135 -15.76 -13.29 17.72
C ASP A 135 -15.73 -13.00 16.21
N SER A 136 -16.81 -13.38 15.54
CA SER A 136 -16.92 -13.21 14.10
C SER A 136 -17.48 -11.85 13.70
N PHE A 137 -17.06 -11.35 12.55
CA PHE A 137 -17.45 -10.05 12.05
C PHE A 137 -18.95 -10.00 11.80
N ARG A 138 -19.68 -9.20 12.59
CA ARG A 138 -21.15 -8.99 12.48
C ARG A 138 -21.93 -10.32 12.44
N GLY A 139 -21.48 -11.36 13.17
CA GLY A 139 -22.12 -12.67 13.17
C GLY A 139 -21.99 -13.46 11.85
N THR A 140 -21.09 -13.04 10.96
CA THR A 140 -20.81 -13.74 9.69
C THR A 140 -19.75 -14.84 9.88
N THR A 141 -19.35 -15.53 8.81
CA THR A 141 -18.26 -16.53 8.83
C THR A 141 -16.85 -15.92 8.69
N ARG A 142 -16.75 -14.58 8.74
CA ARG A 142 -15.51 -13.84 8.50
C ARG A 142 -14.93 -13.34 9.81
N PHE A 143 -13.61 -13.23 9.88
CA PHE A 143 -12.93 -12.63 11.01
C PHE A 143 -12.25 -11.32 10.59
N THR A 144 -12.34 -10.32 11.46
CA THR A 144 -11.63 -9.04 11.34
C THR A 144 -11.20 -8.62 12.73
N ALA A 145 -10.38 -7.59 12.81
CA ALA A 145 -9.98 -6.99 14.07
C ALA A 145 -9.99 -5.47 13.96
N LEU A 146 -9.86 -4.83 15.12
CA LEU A 146 -9.67 -3.39 15.25
C LEU A 146 -10.79 -2.57 14.57
N SER A 147 -12.02 -3.12 14.52
CA SER A 147 -13.20 -2.54 13.87
C SER A 147 -13.06 -2.20 12.39
N PHE A 148 -12.15 -2.85 11.67
CA PHE A 148 -12.00 -2.70 10.23
C PHE A 148 -12.99 -3.55 9.43
N ASP A 149 -13.32 -3.08 8.22
CA ASP A 149 -13.83 -3.95 7.19
C ASP A 149 -12.80 -5.07 6.90
N PRO A 150 -13.23 -6.35 6.85
CA PRO A 150 -12.28 -7.46 6.66
C PRO A 150 -11.52 -7.39 5.33
N ASN A 151 -12.06 -6.74 4.27
CA ASN A 151 -11.32 -6.57 3.02
C ASN A 151 -10.21 -5.53 3.15
N GLU A 152 -10.50 -4.40 3.80
CA GLU A 152 -9.52 -3.35 4.06
C GLU A 152 -8.35 -3.84 4.90
N LEU A 153 -8.64 -4.54 5.99
CA LEU A 153 -7.61 -5.08 6.87
C LEU A 153 -6.79 -6.15 6.14
N ALA A 154 -7.43 -7.09 5.44
CA ALA A 154 -6.73 -8.15 4.74
C ALA A 154 -5.80 -7.62 3.64
N LEU A 155 -6.24 -6.61 2.89
CA LEU A 155 -5.39 -5.94 1.91
C LEU A 155 -4.22 -5.19 2.59
N THR A 156 -4.48 -4.52 3.72
CA THR A 156 -3.45 -3.87 4.55
C THR A 156 -2.37 -4.85 5.00
N LEU A 157 -2.77 -6.06 5.44
CA LEU A 157 -1.86 -7.15 5.79
C LEU A 157 -1.06 -7.65 4.58
N ALA A 158 -1.71 -7.78 3.42
CA ALA A 158 -1.06 -8.27 2.20
C ALA A 158 0.11 -7.38 1.75
N LEU A 159 0.01 -6.05 1.92
CA LEU A 159 1.12 -5.12 1.65
C LEU A 159 2.33 -5.36 2.56
N GLY A 160 2.11 -5.88 3.78
CA GLY A 160 3.19 -6.22 4.71
C GLY A 160 4.05 -7.39 4.25
N LEU A 161 3.53 -8.29 3.41
CA LEU A 161 4.25 -9.51 2.97
C LEU A 161 5.55 -9.19 2.22
N PRO A 162 5.54 -8.39 1.13
CA PRO A 162 6.76 -8.01 0.43
C PRO A 162 7.68 -7.16 1.28
N MET A 163 7.14 -6.34 2.20
CA MET A 163 7.93 -5.53 3.13
C MET A 163 8.71 -6.40 4.12
N ALA A 164 8.02 -7.32 4.80
CA ALA A 164 8.61 -8.24 5.75
C ALA A 164 9.67 -9.14 5.07
N TRP A 165 9.36 -9.62 3.86
CA TRP A 165 10.31 -10.41 3.10
C TRP A 165 11.55 -9.60 2.71
N HIS A 166 11.38 -8.38 2.20
CA HIS A 166 12.49 -7.48 1.85
C HIS A 166 13.39 -7.17 3.06
N LEU A 167 12.80 -6.85 4.22
CA LEU A 167 13.54 -6.63 5.47
C LEU A 167 14.33 -7.87 5.88
N SER A 168 13.76 -9.08 5.72
CA SER A 168 14.46 -10.32 6.05
C SER A 168 15.68 -10.62 5.17
N LEU A 169 15.77 -10.01 3.98
CA LEU A 169 16.90 -10.14 3.07
C LEU A 169 17.94 -9.03 3.28
N ALA A 170 17.51 -7.86 3.74
CA ALA A 170 18.38 -6.74 4.06
C ALA A 170 19.02 -6.86 5.47
N GLU A 171 18.40 -7.62 6.37
CA GLU A 171 18.85 -7.78 7.75
C GLU A 171 20.15 -8.61 7.86
N LEU A 172 21.12 -8.08 8.59
CA LEU A 172 22.41 -8.73 8.84
C LEU A 172 22.29 -9.80 9.94
N HIS A 173 21.46 -9.56 10.95
CA HIS A 173 21.29 -10.46 12.08
C HIS A 173 20.28 -11.57 11.76
N ARG A 174 20.77 -12.81 11.65
CA ARG A 174 19.94 -13.98 11.28
C ARG A 174 18.71 -14.18 12.16
N ARG A 175 18.78 -13.87 13.46
CA ARG A 175 17.63 -13.99 14.38
C ARG A 175 16.53 -12.97 14.06
N ILE A 176 16.89 -11.71 13.84
CA ILE A 176 15.95 -10.65 13.46
C ILE A 176 15.36 -10.94 12.08
N ALA A 177 16.16 -11.43 11.14
CA ALA A 177 15.67 -11.85 9.82
C ALA A 177 14.57 -12.93 9.90
N TRP A 178 14.64 -13.83 10.89
CA TRP A 178 13.58 -14.83 11.11
C TRP A 178 12.31 -14.23 11.72
N LEU A 179 12.41 -13.21 12.56
CA LEU A 179 11.24 -12.49 13.08
C LEU A 179 10.43 -11.87 11.94
N TRP A 180 11.09 -11.25 10.96
CA TRP A 180 10.42 -10.73 9.77
C TRP A 180 9.75 -11.83 8.93
N ARG A 181 10.36 -13.02 8.85
CA ARG A 181 9.79 -14.15 8.09
C ARG A 181 8.59 -14.78 8.78
N LEU A 182 8.51 -14.71 10.11
CA LEU A 182 7.36 -15.21 10.87
C LEU A 182 6.07 -14.46 10.55
N TYR A 183 6.17 -13.23 10.05
CA TYR A 183 5.02 -12.50 9.53
C TYR A 183 4.35 -13.21 8.35
N VAL A 184 5.09 -13.95 7.52
CA VAL A 184 4.53 -14.61 6.32
C VAL A 184 3.43 -15.62 6.65
N PRO A 185 3.67 -16.68 7.46
CA PRO A 185 2.61 -17.62 7.83
C PRO A 185 1.47 -16.92 8.60
N LEU A 186 1.81 -16.00 9.51
CA LEU A 186 0.83 -15.25 10.30
C LEU A 186 -0.13 -14.46 9.40
N ALA A 187 0.41 -13.74 8.42
CA ALA A 187 -0.38 -12.96 7.47
C ALA A 187 -1.19 -13.84 6.53
N ILE A 188 -0.65 -14.98 6.07
CA ILE A 188 -1.40 -15.94 5.25
C ILE A 188 -2.63 -16.44 6.02
N THR A 189 -2.45 -16.92 7.25
CA THR A 189 -3.54 -17.39 8.10
C THR A 189 -4.56 -16.28 8.35
N ALA A 190 -4.11 -15.09 8.75
CA ALA A 190 -5.00 -13.97 9.04
C ALA A 190 -5.79 -13.49 7.80
N ILE A 191 -5.16 -13.41 6.62
CA ILE A 191 -5.83 -13.04 5.37
C ILE A 191 -6.90 -14.07 5.00
N LEU A 192 -6.62 -15.36 5.15
CA LEU A 192 -7.60 -16.41 4.84
C LEU A 192 -8.80 -16.39 5.79
N LEU A 193 -8.57 -16.12 7.09
CA LEU A 193 -9.63 -15.92 8.08
C LEU A 193 -10.58 -14.73 7.75
N THR A 194 -10.12 -13.73 7.00
CA THR A 194 -10.99 -12.64 6.55
C THR A 194 -11.95 -13.03 5.42
N ALA A 195 -11.68 -14.17 4.77
CA ALA A 195 -12.34 -14.66 3.57
C ALA A 195 -12.48 -13.58 2.46
N SER A 196 -11.49 -12.67 2.34
CA SER A 196 -11.49 -11.62 1.32
C SER A 196 -10.82 -12.11 0.03
N ARG A 197 -11.63 -12.31 -1.03
CA ARG A 197 -11.16 -12.75 -2.36
C ARG A 197 -10.12 -11.80 -2.97
N GLY A 198 -10.38 -10.49 -2.85
CA GLY A 198 -9.46 -9.45 -3.34
C GLY A 198 -8.12 -9.48 -2.60
N ALA A 199 -8.16 -9.63 -1.28
CA ALA A 199 -6.93 -9.74 -0.49
C ALA A 199 -6.17 -11.04 -0.75
N PHE A 200 -6.88 -12.15 -1.03
CA PHE A 200 -6.26 -13.40 -1.43
C PHE A 200 -5.47 -13.25 -2.75
N LEU A 201 -6.04 -12.63 -3.78
CA LEU A 201 -5.32 -12.36 -5.03
C LEU A 201 -4.12 -11.42 -4.81
N THR A 202 -4.31 -10.34 -4.04
CA THR A 202 -3.22 -9.43 -3.67
C THR A 202 -2.11 -10.14 -2.90
N MET A 203 -2.46 -11.06 -1.99
CA MET A 203 -1.52 -11.90 -1.25
C MET A 203 -0.71 -12.80 -2.20
N LEU A 204 -1.35 -13.45 -3.17
CA LEU A 204 -0.65 -14.29 -4.15
C LEU A 204 0.39 -13.47 -4.93
N VAL A 205 0.01 -12.27 -5.40
CA VAL A 205 0.93 -11.34 -6.06
C VAL A 205 2.05 -10.90 -5.11
N ALA A 206 1.73 -10.53 -3.88
CA ALA A 206 2.69 -10.15 -2.85
C ALA A 206 3.72 -11.26 -2.57
N LEU A 207 3.29 -12.52 -2.53
CA LEU A 207 4.16 -13.69 -2.28
C LEU A 207 5.11 -13.99 -3.45
N THR A 208 4.87 -13.48 -4.66
CA THR A 208 5.79 -13.65 -5.79
C THR A 208 7.19 -13.06 -5.52
N ILE A 209 7.33 -12.16 -4.54
CA ILE A 209 8.63 -11.65 -4.10
C ILE A 209 9.57 -12.77 -3.65
N ILE A 210 9.04 -13.85 -3.07
CA ILE A 210 9.81 -14.98 -2.55
C ILE A 210 10.52 -15.69 -3.71
N PRO A 211 9.82 -16.31 -4.69
CA PRO A 211 10.46 -16.92 -5.84
C PRO A 211 11.27 -15.91 -6.67
N ALA A 212 10.78 -14.67 -6.82
CA ALA A 212 11.52 -13.62 -7.50
C ALA A 212 12.88 -13.33 -6.84
N THR A 213 13.12 -13.70 -5.59
CA THR A 213 14.39 -13.45 -4.88
C THR A 213 15.11 -14.72 -4.40
N GLN A 214 14.59 -15.91 -4.72
CA GLN A 214 15.14 -17.22 -4.31
C GLN A 214 16.60 -17.45 -4.71
N GLY A 215 17.05 -16.89 -5.83
CA GLY A 215 18.44 -16.97 -6.30
C GLY A 215 19.46 -16.40 -5.31
N ARG A 216 19.04 -15.55 -4.37
CA ARG A 216 19.92 -14.97 -3.32
C ARG A 216 19.92 -15.77 -2.01
N LEU A 217 19.07 -16.79 -1.89
CA LEU A 217 18.93 -17.56 -0.67
C LEU A 217 19.93 -18.73 -0.59
N ARG A 218 20.52 -18.92 0.59
CA ARG A 218 21.28 -20.15 0.90
C ARG A 218 20.34 -21.36 0.92
N PHE A 219 20.85 -22.55 0.60
CA PHE A 219 20.07 -23.80 0.59
C PHE A 219 19.27 -24.03 1.88
N ARG A 220 19.89 -23.83 3.06
CA ARG A 220 19.21 -23.94 4.36
C ARG A 220 18.03 -22.97 4.53
N THR A 221 18.09 -21.79 3.91
CA THR A 221 16.98 -20.83 3.92
C THR A 221 15.87 -21.24 2.95
N ARG A 222 16.22 -21.86 1.81
CA ARG A 222 15.24 -22.46 0.90
C ARG A 222 14.51 -23.62 1.58
N ALA A 223 15.24 -24.52 2.24
CA ALA A 223 14.64 -25.59 3.04
C ALA A 223 13.71 -25.04 4.14
N GLY A 224 14.14 -24.00 4.87
CA GLY A 224 13.30 -23.31 5.84
C GLY A 224 12.05 -22.65 5.24
N LEU A 225 12.12 -22.14 4.01
CA LEU A 225 10.96 -21.62 3.28
C LEU A 225 10.00 -22.71 2.86
N TYR A 226 10.48 -23.85 2.38
CA TYR A 226 9.62 -24.99 2.06
C TYR A 226 8.93 -25.50 3.34
N ALA A 227 9.67 -25.59 4.45
CA ALA A 227 9.08 -25.91 5.75
C ALA A 227 8.05 -24.86 6.20
N LEU A 228 8.31 -23.57 5.97
CA LEU A 228 7.38 -22.48 6.28
C LEU A 228 6.13 -22.54 5.41
N ALA A 229 6.27 -22.84 4.11
CA ALA A 229 5.16 -22.98 3.18
C ALA A 229 4.29 -24.19 3.52
N VAL A 230 4.90 -25.35 3.80
CA VAL A 230 4.22 -26.55 4.27
C VAL A 230 3.53 -26.28 5.62
N GLY A 231 4.24 -25.65 6.56
CA GLY A 231 3.68 -25.24 7.84
C GLY A 231 2.50 -24.27 7.70
N SER A 232 2.59 -23.30 6.78
CA SER A 232 1.48 -22.40 6.47
C SER A 232 0.28 -23.17 5.92
N LEU A 233 0.50 -24.13 5.04
CA LEU A 233 -0.57 -24.98 4.49
C LEU A 233 -1.22 -25.85 5.58
N MET A 234 -0.43 -26.40 6.51
CA MET A 234 -0.95 -27.13 7.68
C MET A 234 -1.71 -26.22 8.64
N LEU A 235 -1.25 -24.99 8.86
CA LEU A 235 -1.99 -24.01 9.66
C LEU A 235 -3.34 -23.67 9.01
N VAL A 236 -3.42 -23.64 7.68
CA VAL A 236 -4.68 -23.42 6.97
C VAL A 236 -5.68 -24.53 7.27
N THR A 237 -5.26 -25.80 7.27
CA THR A 237 -6.18 -26.92 7.54
C THR A 237 -6.67 -26.97 8.99
N TRP A 238 -5.90 -26.41 9.94
CA TRP A 238 -6.26 -26.37 11.36
C TRP A 238 -7.03 -25.11 11.78
N PHE A 239 -6.72 -23.96 11.20
CA PHE A 239 -7.20 -22.66 11.67
C PHE A 239 -8.19 -21.97 10.73
N VAL A 240 -8.33 -22.37 9.46
CA VAL A 240 -9.24 -21.68 8.55
C VAL A 240 -10.53 -22.48 8.40
N PRO A 241 -11.70 -21.94 8.79
CA PRO A 241 -12.98 -22.63 8.62
C PRO A 241 -13.24 -23.00 7.16
N GLU A 242 -13.85 -24.17 6.93
CA GLU A 242 -14.19 -24.61 5.57
C GLU A 242 -15.07 -23.58 4.84
N THR A 243 -15.98 -22.91 5.55
CA THR A 243 -16.82 -21.83 4.99
C THR A 243 -16.03 -20.64 4.45
N SER A 244 -14.88 -20.31 5.06
CA SER A 244 -13.98 -19.27 4.54
C SER A 244 -13.28 -19.74 3.27
N LEU A 245 -12.87 -21.01 3.21
CA LEU A 245 -12.26 -21.62 2.04
C LEU A 245 -13.26 -21.79 0.89
N GLU A 246 -14.48 -22.23 1.17
CA GLU A 246 -15.60 -22.34 0.23
C GLU A 246 -15.86 -21.00 -0.44
N ARG A 247 -15.90 -19.90 0.32
CA ARG A 247 -16.10 -18.57 -0.25
C ARG A 247 -14.96 -18.14 -1.18
N ILE A 248 -13.72 -18.56 -0.93
CA ILE A 248 -12.60 -18.32 -1.83
C ILE A 248 -12.70 -19.23 -3.07
N ARG A 249 -13.04 -20.51 -2.90
CA ARG A 249 -13.19 -21.49 -3.99
C ARG A 249 -14.35 -21.17 -4.93
N SER A 250 -15.48 -20.71 -4.38
CA SER A 250 -16.67 -20.36 -5.16
C SER A 250 -16.48 -19.14 -6.05
N THR A 251 -15.34 -18.43 -5.96
CA THR A 251 -15.04 -17.27 -6.81
C THR A 251 -15.14 -17.59 -8.31
N GLY A 252 -14.68 -18.75 -8.75
CA GLY A 252 -14.76 -19.14 -10.17
C GLY A 252 -16.20 -19.33 -10.63
N ALA A 253 -16.97 -20.12 -9.90
CA ALA A 253 -18.38 -20.38 -10.18
C ALA A 253 -19.23 -19.09 -10.11
N ASP A 254 -18.93 -18.21 -9.15
CA ASP A 254 -19.56 -16.90 -9.00
C ASP A 254 -19.27 -15.98 -10.21
N ILE A 255 -18.04 -15.98 -10.72
CA ILE A 255 -17.68 -15.22 -11.93
C ILE A 255 -18.41 -15.79 -13.15
N GLU A 256 -18.44 -17.10 -13.32
CA GLU A 256 -19.13 -17.78 -14.42
C GLU A 256 -20.65 -17.53 -14.38
N ALA A 257 -21.24 -17.49 -13.18
CA ALA A 257 -22.65 -17.16 -12.97
C ALA A 257 -22.97 -15.66 -13.07
N GLY A 258 -21.98 -14.79 -13.37
CA GLY A 258 -22.14 -13.33 -13.39
C GLY A 258 -22.36 -12.69 -12.01
N TYR A 259 -22.24 -13.49 -10.94
CA TYR A 259 -22.38 -13.06 -9.56
C TYR A 259 -21.04 -12.56 -9.00
N LEU A 260 -20.64 -11.33 -9.33
CA LEU A 260 -19.42 -10.70 -8.79
C LEU A 260 -19.59 -10.22 -7.33
N GLY A 261 -20.26 -11.02 -6.47
CA GLY A 261 -20.57 -10.64 -5.09
C GLY A 261 -21.44 -9.37 -5.00
N GLY A 262 -22.37 -9.19 -5.93
CA GLY A 262 -23.22 -7.99 -6.05
C GLY A 262 -22.58 -6.80 -6.79
N ARG A 263 -21.27 -6.85 -7.09
CA ARG A 263 -20.54 -5.73 -7.70
C ARG A 263 -20.89 -5.46 -9.16
N ALA A 264 -21.38 -6.46 -9.90
CA ALA A 264 -21.72 -6.29 -11.32
C ALA A 264 -22.73 -5.15 -11.53
N ARG A 265 -23.77 -5.08 -10.68
CA ARG A 265 -24.76 -3.99 -10.73
C ARG A 265 -24.16 -2.63 -10.35
N ILE A 266 -23.31 -2.58 -9.32
CA ILE A 266 -22.59 -1.37 -8.89
C ILE A 266 -21.69 -0.86 -10.03
N TRP A 267 -20.98 -1.75 -10.70
CA TRP A 267 -20.07 -1.39 -11.79
C TRP A 267 -20.82 -0.94 -13.03
N HIS A 268 -21.93 -1.59 -13.37
CA HIS A 268 -22.80 -1.12 -14.45
C HIS A 268 -23.35 0.27 -14.18
N ALA A 269 -23.87 0.52 -12.97
CA ALA A 269 -24.35 1.84 -12.56
C ALA A 269 -23.23 2.90 -12.59
N GLY A 270 -22.05 2.57 -12.06
CA GLY A 270 -20.89 3.47 -12.13
C GLY A 270 -20.46 3.78 -13.56
N LEU A 271 -20.45 2.79 -14.45
CA LEU A 271 -20.12 3.00 -15.87
C LEU A 271 -21.17 3.83 -16.61
N GLU A 272 -22.44 3.76 -16.20
CA GLU A 272 -23.52 4.62 -16.71
C GLU A 272 -23.26 6.09 -16.33
N VAL A 273 -23.04 6.36 -15.05
CA VAL A 273 -22.67 7.71 -14.57
C VAL A 273 -21.39 8.23 -15.23
N ALA A 274 -20.37 7.38 -15.38
CA ALA A 274 -19.13 7.75 -16.05
C ALA A 274 -19.33 8.12 -17.52
N ARG A 275 -20.34 7.57 -18.21
CA ARG A 275 -20.68 7.95 -19.60
C ARG A 275 -21.41 9.28 -19.67
N GLU A 276 -22.18 9.61 -18.64
CA GLU A 276 -22.87 10.90 -18.53
C GLU A 276 -21.91 12.04 -18.16
N HIS A 277 -20.90 11.75 -17.33
CA HIS A 277 -19.91 12.72 -16.84
C HIS A 277 -18.45 12.33 -17.15
N PRO A 278 -18.08 12.09 -18.43
CA PRO A 278 -16.83 11.41 -18.79
C PRO A 278 -15.55 12.22 -18.53
N LEU A 279 -15.61 13.54 -18.63
CA LEU A 279 -14.43 14.39 -18.56
C LEU A 279 -14.05 14.72 -17.11
N VAL A 280 -15.02 15.24 -16.35
CA VAL A 280 -14.78 15.86 -15.04
C VAL A 280 -15.40 15.11 -13.86
N GLY A 281 -16.20 14.07 -14.14
CA GLY A 281 -16.90 13.31 -13.11
C GLY A 281 -17.96 14.12 -12.36
N VAL A 282 -18.41 13.57 -11.24
CA VAL A 282 -19.52 14.10 -10.43
C VAL A 282 -19.09 14.68 -9.07
N GLY A 283 -17.79 14.73 -8.79
CA GLY A 283 -17.21 15.19 -7.52
C GLY A 283 -16.48 14.08 -6.76
N ALA A 284 -15.29 14.39 -6.25
CA ALA A 284 -14.48 13.45 -5.48
C ALA A 284 -15.25 12.86 -4.29
N GLY A 285 -15.27 11.54 -4.11
CA GLY A 285 -16.02 10.88 -3.05
C GLY A 285 -17.53 10.77 -3.24
N ALA A 286 -18.11 11.31 -4.32
CA ALA A 286 -19.56 11.29 -4.56
C ALA A 286 -20.08 10.01 -5.22
N PHE A 287 -19.26 8.96 -5.38
CA PHE A 287 -19.65 7.73 -6.09
C PHE A 287 -20.95 7.12 -5.57
N GLY A 288 -21.11 6.99 -4.25
CA GLY A 288 -22.30 6.38 -3.64
C GLY A 288 -23.59 7.14 -3.97
N VAL A 289 -23.56 8.47 -3.83
CA VAL A 289 -24.69 9.37 -4.15
C VAL A 289 -25.01 9.32 -5.65
N ALA A 290 -23.98 9.22 -6.49
CA ALA A 290 -24.15 9.22 -7.94
C ALA A 290 -24.91 8.00 -8.47
N ILE A 291 -24.67 6.83 -7.86
CA ILE A 291 -25.29 5.58 -8.31
C ILE A 291 -26.62 5.29 -7.61
N GLU A 292 -26.92 5.91 -6.46
CA GLU A 292 -28.13 5.67 -5.67
C GLU A 292 -29.43 5.71 -6.50
N PRO A 293 -29.65 6.70 -7.40
CA PRO A 293 -30.89 6.76 -8.20
C PRO A 293 -31.11 5.55 -9.12
N LEU A 294 -30.04 4.84 -9.50
CA LEU A 294 -30.09 3.66 -10.37
C LEU A 294 -30.54 2.40 -9.62
N PHE A 295 -30.59 2.45 -8.29
CA PHE A 295 -31.13 1.38 -7.44
C PHE A 295 -32.52 1.79 -6.96
N ARG A 296 -33.59 1.23 -7.56
CA ARG A 296 -35.02 1.51 -7.27
C ARG A 296 -35.52 1.14 -5.85
N SER A 297 -34.64 1.11 -4.85
CA SER A 297 -34.92 0.64 -3.50
C SER A 297 -34.13 1.43 -2.47
N LYS A 298 -34.84 2.17 -1.59
CA LYS A 298 -34.28 2.76 -0.36
C LYS A 298 -33.74 1.69 0.63
N THR A 299 -33.94 0.41 0.34
CA THR A 299 -33.44 -0.73 1.13
C THR A 299 -32.00 -1.07 0.79
N PHE A 300 -31.43 -0.54 -0.30
CA PHE A 300 -29.98 -0.45 -0.48
C PHE A 300 -29.48 0.65 0.46
N GLY A 301 -29.31 0.31 1.73
CA GLY A 301 -28.84 1.24 2.74
C GLY A 301 -27.54 1.92 2.30
N ILE A 302 -27.33 3.11 2.86
CA ILE A 302 -26.15 4.00 2.77
C ILE A 302 -24.81 3.26 3.08
N GLU A 303 -24.83 1.97 3.40
CA GLU A 303 -23.65 1.12 3.60
C GLU A 303 -22.93 0.67 2.30
N GLN A 304 -23.43 0.95 1.09
CA GLN A 304 -22.75 0.63 -0.19
C GLN A 304 -22.07 1.85 -0.85
N GLU A 305 -21.31 2.64 -0.10
CA GLU A 305 -20.50 3.75 -0.63
C GLU A 305 -19.25 3.31 -1.43
N SER A 306 -18.93 2.00 -1.50
CA SER A 306 -17.71 1.51 -2.11
C SER A 306 -17.93 0.93 -3.50
N SER A 307 -17.27 1.49 -4.52
CA SER A 307 -17.19 0.89 -5.86
C SER A 307 -16.50 -0.48 -5.86
N HIS A 308 -15.77 -0.81 -4.78
CA HIS A 308 -14.86 -1.96 -4.70
C HIS A 308 -13.87 -2.04 -5.87
N ASN A 309 -13.58 -0.89 -6.49
CA ASN A 309 -12.65 -0.70 -7.60
C ASN A 309 -12.24 0.77 -7.65
N ALA A 310 -11.02 1.07 -7.19
CA ALA A 310 -10.53 2.45 -7.09
C ALA A 310 -10.51 3.18 -8.45
N LEU A 311 -10.19 2.47 -9.54
CA LEU A 311 -10.13 3.09 -10.87
C LEU A 311 -11.52 3.49 -11.35
N LEU A 312 -12.53 2.65 -11.12
CA LEU A 312 -13.91 2.98 -11.45
C LEU A 312 -14.44 4.13 -10.58
N ALA A 313 -14.13 4.13 -9.28
CA ALA A 313 -14.51 5.24 -8.41
C ALA A 313 -13.92 6.56 -8.92
N ILE A 314 -12.62 6.62 -9.18
CA ILE A 314 -11.96 7.82 -9.69
C ILE A 314 -12.54 8.24 -11.04
N LEU A 315 -12.84 7.29 -11.93
CA LEU A 315 -13.45 7.60 -13.23
C LEU A 315 -14.83 8.25 -13.09
N VAL A 316 -15.67 7.77 -12.16
CA VAL A 316 -16.99 8.34 -11.89
C VAL A 316 -16.88 9.69 -11.20
N GLU A 317 -16.07 9.75 -10.15
CA GLU A 317 -15.97 10.90 -9.25
C GLU A 317 -15.20 12.07 -9.87
N GLU A 318 -14.11 11.80 -10.59
CA GLU A 318 -13.19 12.81 -11.10
C GLU A 318 -13.01 12.80 -12.62
N GLY A 319 -13.69 11.90 -13.32
CA GLY A 319 -13.64 11.76 -14.77
C GLY A 319 -12.30 11.25 -15.30
N ILE A 320 -12.13 11.29 -16.61
CA ILE A 320 -10.89 10.87 -17.28
C ILE A 320 -9.69 11.76 -16.88
N VAL A 321 -9.94 13.01 -16.49
CA VAL A 321 -8.91 13.95 -16.04
C VAL A 321 -8.31 13.50 -14.70
N GLY A 322 -9.15 13.22 -13.70
CA GLY A 322 -8.68 12.70 -12.41
C GLY A 322 -8.01 11.33 -12.55
N LEU A 323 -8.60 10.45 -13.36
CA LEU A 323 -8.02 9.14 -13.66
C LEU A 323 -6.64 9.27 -14.31
N PHE A 324 -6.47 10.21 -15.25
CA PHE A 324 -5.17 10.50 -15.86
C PHE A 324 -4.14 10.92 -14.81
N PHE A 325 -4.45 11.87 -13.93
CA PHE A 325 -3.49 12.30 -12.90
C PHE A 325 -3.14 11.17 -11.93
N PHE A 326 -4.12 10.35 -11.54
CA PHE A 326 -3.89 9.19 -10.69
C PHE A 326 -2.97 8.16 -11.36
N LEU A 327 -3.24 7.80 -12.62
CA LEU A 327 -2.41 6.85 -13.36
C LEU A 327 -1.01 7.41 -13.65
N ALA A 328 -0.90 8.70 -13.98
CA ALA A 328 0.37 9.39 -14.19
C ALA A 328 1.22 9.42 -12.92
N MET A 329 0.59 9.64 -11.75
CA MET A 329 1.22 9.55 -10.44
C MET A 329 1.86 8.17 -10.25
N VAL A 330 1.10 7.07 -10.44
CA VAL A 330 1.64 5.71 -10.30
C VAL A 330 2.71 5.42 -11.35
N ALA A 331 2.48 5.81 -12.61
CA ALA A 331 3.41 5.59 -13.73
C ALA A 331 4.76 6.30 -13.52
N ALA A 332 4.77 7.46 -12.86
CA ALA A 332 5.99 8.19 -12.54
C ALA A 332 6.97 7.41 -11.65
N LEU A 333 6.51 6.37 -10.94
CA LEU A 333 7.36 5.47 -10.15
C LEU A 333 7.96 4.32 -10.98
N ILE A 334 7.31 3.92 -12.09
CA ILE A 334 7.66 2.70 -12.84
C ILE A 334 9.01 2.84 -13.57
N LYS A 335 9.21 3.96 -14.30
CA LYS A 335 10.44 4.15 -15.08
C LYS A 335 11.69 4.22 -14.18
N PRO A 336 11.70 5.01 -13.09
CA PRO A 336 12.82 5.03 -12.15
C PRO A 336 13.15 3.68 -11.49
N LEU A 337 12.16 2.82 -11.21
CA LEU A 337 12.39 1.49 -10.62
C LEU A 337 13.36 0.63 -11.42
N ARG A 338 13.40 0.79 -12.75
CA ARG A 338 14.29 0.01 -13.64
C ARG A 338 15.78 0.25 -13.35
N HIS A 339 16.12 1.40 -12.78
CA HIS A 339 17.49 1.81 -12.46
C HIS A 339 17.93 1.39 -11.05
N LEU A 340 17.04 0.83 -10.24
CA LEU A 340 17.39 0.31 -8.92
C LEU A 340 18.12 -1.04 -9.01
N PRO A 341 18.91 -1.42 -7.99
CA PRO A 341 19.50 -2.74 -7.93
C PRO A 341 18.40 -3.82 -7.88
N SER A 342 18.77 -5.07 -8.22
CA SER A 342 17.77 -6.09 -8.55
C SER A 342 16.82 -6.47 -7.42
N LEU A 343 17.22 -6.33 -6.15
CA LEU A 343 16.34 -6.61 -5.01
C LEU A 343 15.30 -5.50 -4.84
N GLU A 344 15.75 -4.25 -4.84
CA GLU A 344 14.96 -3.04 -4.69
C GLU A 344 13.97 -2.89 -5.84
N ARG A 345 14.41 -3.18 -7.07
CA ARG A 345 13.56 -3.22 -8.25
C ARG A 345 12.45 -4.27 -8.11
N ARG A 346 12.79 -5.51 -7.76
CA ARG A 346 11.81 -6.59 -7.57
C ARG A 346 10.81 -6.26 -6.46
N PHE A 347 11.31 -5.74 -5.33
CA PHE A 347 10.48 -5.28 -4.21
C PHE A 347 9.49 -4.20 -4.64
N GLY A 348 9.97 -3.13 -5.29
CA GLY A 348 9.12 -2.05 -5.76
C GLY A 348 8.10 -2.49 -6.82
N THR A 349 8.49 -3.36 -7.75
CA THR A 349 7.57 -3.94 -8.74
C THR A 349 6.48 -4.76 -8.08
N VAL A 350 6.82 -5.66 -7.15
CA VAL A 350 5.82 -6.49 -6.45
C VAL A 350 4.86 -5.63 -5.61
N LEU A 351 5.35 -4.59 -4.93
CA LEU A 351 4.50 -3.65 -4.20
C LEU A 351 3.53 -2.90 -5.12
N LEU A 352 4.00 -2.38 -6.26
CA LEU A 352 3.12 -1.71 -7.22
C LEU A 352 2.08 -2.67 -7.81
N LEU A 353 2.45 -3.91 -8.11
CA LEU A 353 1.51 -4.93 -8.58
C LEU A 353 0.48 -5.31 -7.51
N ALA A 354 0.91 -5.46 -6.26
CA ALA A 354 0.01 -5.72 -5.13
C ALA A 354 -0.97 -4.54 -4.92
N LEU A 355 -0.50 -3.30 -5.00
CA LEU A 355 -1.38 -2.12 -5.00
C LEU A 355 -2.35 -2.14 -6.17
N ALA A 356 -1.89 -2.44 -7.40
CA ALA A 356 -2.75 -2.48 -8.57
C ALA A 356 -3.87 -3.53 -8.43
N VAL A 357 -3.54 -4.76 -8.03
CA VAL A 357 -4.53 -5.83 -7.82
C VAL A 357 -5.46 -5.51 -6.64
N GLY A 358 -4.93 -4.94 -5.56
CA GLY A 358 -5.73 -4.47 -4.43
C GLY A 358 -6.75 -3.40 -4.84
N SER A 359 -6.32 -2.42 -5.65
CA SER A 359 -7.15 -1.34 -6.17
C SER A 359 -8.27 -1.82 -7.11
N LEU A 360 -8.12 -2.97 -7.78
CA LEU A 360 -9.20 -3.58 -8.56
C LEU A 360 -10.27 -4.25 -7.68
N SER A 361 -9.94 -4.50 -6.41
CA SER A 361 -10.79 -5.25 -5.48
C SER A 361 -11.43 -4.39 -4.39
N LEU A 362 -10.90 -3.18 -4.17
CA LEU A 362 -11.30 -2.24 -3.14
C LEU A 362 -11.06 -0.80 -3.60
N THR A 363 -11.96 0.12 -3.22
CA THR A 363 -11.77 1.58 -3.34
C THR A 363 -10.75 2.03 -2.29
N TRP A 364 -9.47 2.01 -2.64
CA TRP A 364 -8.35 2.19 -1.69
C TRP A 364 -7.50 3.46 -1.91
N ASP A 365 -7.82 4.21 -2.94
CA ASP A 365 -7.19 5.48 -3.36
C ASP A 365 -7.07 6.53 -2.23
N HIS A 366 -7.98 6.55 -1.28
CA HIS A 366 -8.04 7.56 -0.21
C HIS A 366 -7.52 7.09 1.14
N ARG A 367 -6.95 5.87 1.22
CA ARG A 367 -6.46 5.36 2.50
C ARG A 367 -4.96 5.58 2.65
N LYS A 368 -4.56 5.75 3.92
CA LYS A 368 -3.20 6.10 4.31
C LYS A 368 -2.17 5.04 3.92
N GLN A 369 -2.55 3.75 3.92
CA GLN A 369 -1.69 2.62 3.57
C GLN A 369 -1.24 2.69 2.10
N PHE A 370 -2.16 3.01 1.20
CA PHE A 370 -1.89 3.18 -0.23
C PHE A 370 -0.83 4.27 -0.46
N TRP A 371 -1.05 5.45 0.13
CA TRP A 371 -0.14 6.60 0.00
C TRP A 371 1.18 6.42 0.74
N PHE A 372 1.19 5.72 1.87
CA PHE A 372 2.42 5.34 2.57
C PHE A 372 3.34 4.52 1.67
N VAL A 373 2.80 3.49 1.00
CA VAL A 373 3.59 2.66 0.07
C VAL A 373 4.13 3.50 -1.09
N LEU A 374 3.28 4.32 -1.72
CA LEU A 374 3.71 5.20 -2.79
C LEU A 374 4.78 6.20 -2.34
N GLY A 375 4.66 6.78 -1.14
CA GLY A 375 5.64 7.70 -0.56
C GLY A 375 6.99 7.03 -0.28
N VAL A 376 6.99 5.81 0.26
CA VAL A 376 8.23 5.04 0.49
C VAL A 376 8.90 4.69 -0.85
N LEU A 377 8.12 4.25 -1.85
CA LEU A 377 8.63 3.96 -3.19
C LEU A 377 9.18 5.21 -3.88
N ALA A 378 8.49 6.34 -3.78
CA ALA A 378 8.96 7.63 -4.29
C ALA A 378 10.32 8.01 -3.66
N ALA A 379 10.44 7.91 -2.34
CA ALA A 379 11.69 8.16 -1.62
C ALA A 379 12.81 7.19 -2.01
N GLN A 380 12.47 5.94 -2.33
CA GLN A 380 13.41 4.91 -2.78
C GLN A 380 13.95 5.17 -4.18
N VAL A 381 13.07 5.43 -5.16
CA VAL A 381 13.48 5.64 -6.56
C VAL A 381 14.25 6.93 -6.80
N ALA A 382 14.12 7.90 -5.90
CA ALA A 382 14.87 9.15 -5.98
C ALA A 382 16.34 9.03 -5.58
N GLN A 383 16.77 7.88 -5.05
CA GLN A 383 18.18 7.65 -4.81
C GLN A 383 18.88 7.37 -6.14
N ARG A 384 19.78 8.27 -6.52
CA ARG A 384 20.75 7.97 -7.58
C ARG A 384 21.61 6.81 -7.08
N PRO A 385 21.84 5.76 -7.87
CA PRO A 385 22.86 4.78 -7.53
C PRO A 385 24.16 5.55 -7.30
N ALA A 386 24.83 5.32 -6.17
CA ALA A 386 26.18 5.82 -6.01
C ALA A 386 26.96 5.35 -7.25
N ARG A 387 27.47 6.30 -8.05
CA ARG A 387 28.46 5.94 -9.06
C ARG A 387 29.57 5.24 -8.30
N ILE A 388 29.72 3.94 -8.51
CA ILE A 388 30.87 3.20 -8.01
C ILE A 388 32.08 4.01 -8.48
N PRO A 389 32.94 4.56 -7.60
CA PRO A 389 34.16 5.20 -8.03
C PRO A 389 34.89 4.17 -8.88
N ALA A 390 35.21 4.51 -10.13
CA ALA A 390 35.98 3.61 -10.98
C ALA A 390 37.18 3.13 -10.15
N SER A 391 37.32 1.80 -10.05
CA SER A 391 38.39 1.19 -9.26
C SER A 391 39.72 1.90 -9.55
N PRO A 392 40.54 2.22 -8.53
CA PRO A 392 41.86 2.83 -8.74
C PRO A 392 42.74 2.07 -9.74
N ALA A 393 42.44 0.79 -9.98
CA ALA A 393 43.07 -0.07 -10.96
C ALA A 393 42.91 0.41 -12.42
N VAL A 394 41.82 1.10 -12.76
CA VAL A 394 41.60 1.63 -14.12
C VAL A 394 42.35 2.95 -14.32
N ALA A 395 42.43 3.80 -13.29
CA ALA A 395 43.20 5.04 -13.33
C ALA A 395 44.72 4.79 -13.43
N ARG A 396 45.25 3.76 -12.75
CA ARG A 396 46.67 3.37 -12.86
C ARG A 396 47.06 2.79 -14.22
N ARG A 397 46.13 2.19 -14.96
CA ARG A 397 46.39 1.66 -16.33
C ARG A 397 46.41 2.75 -17.40
N ALA A 398 45.74 3.88 -17.17
CA ALA A 398 45.81 5.03 -18.06
C ALA A 398 47.15 5.78 -17.91
N SER A 399 47.63 5.97 -16.67
CA SER A 399 48.91 6.66 -16.42
C SER A 399 50.17 5.87 -16.78
N SER A 400 50.08 4.55 -16.97
CA SER A 400 51.22 3.70 -17.34
C SER A 400 51.39 3.53 -18.85
N ARG A 401 50.39 3.87 -19.66
CA ARG A 401 50.49 3.85 -21.14
C ARG A 401 51.17 5.10 -21.73
N GLU A 402 51.27 6.19 -20.98
CA GLU A 402 51.94 7.44 -21.40
C GLU A 402 53.45 7.47 -21.10
N ARG A 403 54.03 6.40 -20.55
CA ARG A 403 55.48 6.30 -20.27
C ARG A 403 56.16 5.19 -21.08
N LEU A 404 56.06 5.25 -22.40
CA LEU A 404 56.99 4.55 -23.28
C LEU A 404 57.92 5.60 -23.92
N PRO A 405 59.25 5.52 -23.72
CA PRO A 405 60.17 6.45 -24.35
C PRO A 405 60.21 6.19 -25.86
N ALA A 406 60.23 7.29 -26.64
CA ALA A 406 60.48 7.26 -28.07
C ALA A 406 61.79 6.50 -28.35
N ARG A 407 61.71 5.44 -29.16
CA ARG A 407 62.89 4.77 -29.71
C ARG A 407 63.44 5.66 -30.82
N ASN A 408 64.70 6.05 -30.68
CA ASN A 408 65.51 6.64 -31.73
C ASN A 408 65.67 5.66 -32.90
N SER A 409 65.39 6.14 -34.10
CA SER A 409 66.03 5.74 -35.36
C SER A 409 65.82 6.85 -36.38
#